data_AF-A1KXF5-F1
#
_entry.id   AF-A1KXF5-F1
#
_cell.length_a   1.000
_cell.length_b   1.000
_cell.length_c   1.000
_cell.angle_alpha   90.00
_cell.angle_beta   90.00
_cell.angle_gamma   90.00
#
_symmetry.space_group_name_H-M   'P 1'
#
loop_
_entity.id
_entity.type
_entity.pdbx_description
1 polymer ?
#
loop_
_entity_poly.entity_id
_entity_poly.type
_entity_poly.pdbx_seq_one_letter_code
_entity_poly.pdbx_strand_id
1 'polypeptide(L)'
;GAAVAVGLLKRDTPSCAESCFQSAVNDYACDQWLTDTDCCENTSYLFDIGECLDDNCSADAGSDAWKIITNECYSAYVTIQWDY
;
A
#
# COMPACT_ATOMS: atom_id res chain seq x y z
N GLY A 1 -17.13 7.94 -3.64
CA GLY A 1 -15.71 8.00 -4.05
C GLY A 1 -14.99 6.76 -3.59
N ALA A 2 -14.77 6.61 -2.28
CA ALA A 2 -13.90 5.59 -1.66
C ALA A 2 -14.17 4.12 -2.03
N ALA A 3 -15.44 3.70 -2.16
CA ALA A 3 -15.76 2.28 -2.42
C ALA A 3 -15.25 1.74 -3.77
N VAL A 4 -14.99 2.62 -4.76
CA VAL A 4 -14.51 2.21 -6.08
C VAL A 4 -12.99 2.01 -6.06
N ALA A 5 -12.25 2.85 -5.32
CA ALA A 5 -10.80 2.73 -5.16
C ALA A 5 -10.42 1.44 -4.43
N VAL A 6 -11.11 1.14 -3.31
CA VAL A 6 -10.92 -0.11 -2.54
C VAL A 6 -11.19 -1.36 -3.39
N GLY A 7 -12.14 -1.28 -4.33
CA GLY A 7 -12.46 -2.39 -5.23
C GLY A 7 -11.44 -2.61 -6.36
N LEU A 8 -10.74 -1.56 -6.78
CA LEU A 8 -9.71 -1.63 -7.82
C LEU A 8 -8.37 -2.11 -7.24
N LEU A 9 -7.97 -1.56 -6.09
CA LEU A 9 -6.83 -2.02 -5.29
C LEU A 9 -6.87 -3.54 -5.09
N LYS A 10 -8.00 -4.07 -4.64
CA LYS A 10 -8.17 -5.50 -4.36
C LYS A 10 -8.12 -6.40 -5.60
N ARG A 11 -8.21 -5.83 -6.80
CA ARG A 11 -8.25 -6.58 -8.06
C ARG A 11 -6.88 -6.66 -8.73
N ASP A 12 -6.04 -5.65 -8.53
CA ASP A 12 -4.71 -5.57 -9.13
C ASP A 12 -3.58 -5.90 -8.13
N THR A 13 -3.91 -6.04 -6.83
CA THR A 13 -2.94 -6.44 -5.80
C THR A 13 -2.52 -7.91 -5.97
N PRO A 14 -1.21 -8.21 -6.05
CA PRO A 14 -0.72 -9.58 -6.01
C PRO A 14 -1.19 -10.29 -4.74
N SER A 15 -1.57 -11.57 -4.83
CA SER A 15 -2.12 -12.31 -3.69
C SER A 15 -1.17 -12.40 -2.48
N CYS A 16 0.15 -12.32 -2.72
CA CYS A 16 1.17 -12.29 -1.66
C CYS A 16 1.16 -10.98 -0.85
N ALA A 17 0.68 -9.89 -1.45
CA ALA A 17 0.67 -8.55 -0.86
C ALA A 17 -0.64 -8.23 -0.11
N GLU A 18 -1.72 -8.98 -0.37
CA GLU A 18 -3.03 -8.73 0.27
C GLU A 18 -2.94 -8.74 1.80
N SER A 19 -2.27 -9.73 2.38
CA SER A 19 -2.10 -9.83 3.84
C SER A 19 -1.19 -8.74 4.39
N CYS A 20 -0.16 -8.33 3.64
CA CYS A 20 0.76 -7.27 4.03
C CYS A 20 0.02 -5.94 4.18
N PHE A 21 -0.73 -5.58 3.15
CA PHE A 21 -1.46 -4.35 3.17
C PHE A 21 -2.59 -4.35 4.21
N GLN A 22 -3.30 -5.46 4.34
CA GLN A 22 -4.39 -5.57 5.32
C GLN A 22 -3.87 -5.48 6.75
N SER A 23 -2.69 -6.05 7.05
CA SER A 23 -2.07 -5.96 8.36
C SER A 23 -1.64 -4.52 8.66
N ALA A 24 -0.91 -3.88 7.74
CA ALA A 24 -0.50 -2.49 7.90
C ALA A 24 -1.70 -1.53 8.07
N VAL A 25 -2.79 -1.74 7.31
CA VAL A 25 -4.00 -0.94 7.46
C VAL A 25 -4.61 -1.06 8.85
N ASN A 26 -4.64 -2.27 9.40
CA ASN A 26 -5.18 -2.52 10.74
C ASN A 26 -4.27 -1.93 11.83
N ASP A 27 -2.95 -2.08 11.69
CA ASP A 27 -1.97 -1.66 12.70
C ASP A 27 -1.87 -0.14 12.83
N TYR A 28 -2.08 0.58 11.72
CA TYR A 28 -1.99 2.05 11.66
C TYR A 28 -3.33 2.77 11.56
N ALA A 29 -4.45 2.04 11.65
CA ALA A 29 -5.81 2.57 11.49
C ALA A 29 -6.03 3.33 10.17
N CYS A 30 -5.41 2.85 9.10
CA CYS A 30 -5.53 3.40 7.74
C CYS A 30 -6.75 2.78 7.02
N ASP A 31 -7.94 2.90 7.62
CA ASP A 31 -9.17 2.25 7.17
C ASP A 31 -9.75 2.84 5.88
N GLN A 32 -9.48 4.11 5.59
CA GLN A 32 -9.62 4.73 4.26
C GLN A 32 -8.48 4.33 3.29
N TRP A 33 -7.60 3.40 3.70
CA TRP A 33 -6.40 3.02 2.97
C TRP A 33 -5.53 4.24 2.63
N LEU A 34 -4.83 4.16 1.51
CA LEU A 34 -3.94 5.16 0.94
C LEU A 34 -4.64 6.38 0.33
N THR A 35 -5.97 6.46 0.46
CA THR A 35 -6.68 7.72 0.19
C THR A 35 -6.64 8.66 1.40
N ASP A 36 -6.27 8.14 2.58
CA ASP A 36 -5.92 8.96 3.72
C ASP A 36 -4.50 9.48 3.58
N THR A 37 -4.38 10.81 3.47
CA THR A 37 -3.11 11.50 3.24
C THR A 37 -2.12 11.18 4.37
N ASP A 38 -2.64 11.06 5.60
CA ASP A 38 -1.89 10.73 6.81
C ASP A 38 -1.16 9.38 6.70
N CYS A 39 -1.76 8.39 6.03
CA CYS A 39 -1.16 7.06 5.85
C CYS A 39 -0.04 7.06 4.81
N CYS A 40 -0.18 7.88 3.76
CA CYS A 40 0.86 8.08 2.76
C CYS A 40 2.05 8.88 3.28
N GLU A 41 1.88 9.68 4.32
CA GLU A 41 2.96 10.40 5.01
C GLU A 41 3.59 9.59 6.15
N ASN A 42 2.92 8.52 6.61
CA ASN A 42 3.40 7.69 7.68
C ASN A 42 4.50 6.72 7.21
N THR A 43 5.75 7.11 7.46
CA THR A 43 6.92 6.30 7.09
C THR A 43 6.96 4.91 7.72
N SER A 44 6.42 4.73 8.94
CA SER A 44 6.40 3.41 9.60
C SER A 44 5.38 2.47 8.95
N TYR A 45 4.21 3.01 8.59
CA TYR A 45 3.21 2.28 7.81
C TYR A 45 3.77 1.82 6.46
N LEU A 46 4.43 2.71 5.72
CA LEU A 46 5.05 2.37 4.43
C LEU A 46 6.20 1.36 4.60
N PHE A 47 6.99 1.48 5.65
CA PHE A 47 8.09 0.57 5.93
C PHE A 47 7.59 -0.85 6.24
N ASP A 48 6.58 -0.99 7.11
CA ASP A 48 6.02 -2.30 7.48
C ASP A 48 5.40 -3.01 6.27
N ILE A 49 4.83 -2.25 5.33
CA ILE A 49 4.38 -2.81 4.05
C ILE A 49 5.57 -3.32 3.24
N GLY A 50 6.61 -2.51 3.06
CA GLY A 50 7.82 -2.91 2.32
C GLY A 50 8.44 -4.17 2.91
N GLU A 51 8.69 -4.20 4.21
CA GLU A 51 9.26 -5.37 4.89
C GLU A 51 8.39 -6.63 4.68
N CYS A 52 7.07 -6.51 4.82
CA CYS A 52 6.18 -7.64 4.59
C CYS A 52 6.21 -8.11 3.13
N LEU A 53 6.28 -7.20 2.15
CA LEU A 53 6.39 -7.56 0.74
C LEU A 53 7.69 -8.32 0.47
N ASP A 54 8.82 -7.90 1.05
CA ASP A 54 10.10 -8.60 0.91
C ASP A 54 10.06 -10.02 1.46
N ASP A 55 9.36 -10.22 2.59
CA ASP A 55 9.26 -11.52 3.24
C ASP A 55 8.29 -12.49 2.52
N ASN A 56 7.25 -11.96 1.86
CA ASN A 56 6.11 -12.77 1.38
C ASN A 56 5.95 -12.80 -0.14
N CYS A 57 6.53 -11.85 -0.87
CA CYS A 57 6.44 -11.75 -2.32
C CYS A 57 7.78 -12.04 -3.00
N SER A 58 7.74 -12.43 -4.27
CA SER A 58 8.93 -12.32 -5.12
C SER A 58 9.24 -10.83 -5.37
N ALA A 59 10.49 -10.50 -5.68
CA ALA A 59 10.89 -9.13 -5.97
C ALA A 59 9.99 -8.43 -7.02
N ASP A 60 9.62 -9.14 -8.10
CA ASP A 60 8.73 -8.61 -9.13
C ASP A 60 7.32 -8.33 -8.57
N ALA A 61 6.74 -9.27 -7.81
CA ALA A 61 5.41 -9.12 -7.24
C ALA A 61 5.37 -8.06 -6.12
N GLY A 62 6.43 -7.98 -5.29
CA GLY A 62 6.60 -6.94 -4.30
C GLY A 62 6.72 -5.56 -4.94
N SER A 63 7.52 -5.44 -6.02
CA SER A 63 7.64 -4.19 -6.77
C SER A 63 6.32 -3.75 -7.40
N ASP A 64 5.56 -4.67 -8.00
CA ASP A 64 4.24 -4.36 -8.55
C ASP A 64 3.24 -3.98 -7.46
N ALA A 65 3.28 -4.62 -6.29
CA ALA A 65 2.51 -4.24 -5.12
C ALA A 65 2.89 -2.83 -4.61
N TRP A 66 4.19 -2.50 -4.54
CA TRP A 66 4.65 -1.18 -4.13
C TRP A 66 4.23 -0.06 -5.10
N LYS A 67 4.19 -0.35 -6.41
CA LYS A 67 3.67 0.57 -7.42
C LYS A 67 2.21 0.91 -7.20
N ILE A 68 1.42 -0.03 -6.70
CA ILE A 68 0.02 0.22 -6.36
C ILE A 68 -0.05 1.27 -5.23
N ILE A 69 0.78 1.12 -4.20
CA ILE A 69 0.80 2.04 -3.06
C ILE A 69 1.19 3.45 -3.50
N THR A 70 2.28 3.56 -4.24
CA THR A 70 2.80 4.84 -4.74
C THR A 70 1.79 5.54 -5.65
N ASN A 71 1.08 4.80 -6.51
CA ASN A 71 0.02 5.36 -7.36
C ASN A 71 -1.18 5.90 -6.56
N GLU A 72 -1.62 5.16 -5.54
CA GLU A 72 -2.72 5.61 -4.67
C GLU A 72 -2.32 6.86 -3.89
N CYS A 73 -1.14 6.88 -3.28
CA CYS A 73 -0.64 8.06 -2.58
C CYS A 73 -0.47 9.26 -3.51
N TYR A 74 0.00 9.03 -4.75
CA TYR A 74 0.08 10.08 -5.75
C TYR A 74 -1.31 10.64 -6.11
N SER A 75 -2.34 9.80 -6.15
CA SER A 75 -3.74 10.24 -6.36
C SER A 75 -4.28 11.10 -5.21
N ALA A 76 -3.74 10.92 -4.00
CA ALA A 76 -3.98 11.75 -2.83
C ALA A 76 -3.04 12.99 -2.75
N TYR A 77 -2.28 13.26 -3.81
CA TYR A 77 -1.28 14.34 -3.90
C TYR A 77 -0.05 14.17 -2.99
N VAL A 78 0.23 12.96 -2.51
CA VAL A 78 1.42 12.62 -1.73
C VAL A 78 2.41 11.84 -2.59
N THR A 79 3.66 12.29 -2.65
CA THR A 79 4.73 11.56 -3.34
C THR A 79 5.59 10.83 -2.32
N ILE A 80 5.56 9.49 -2.36
CA ILE A 80 6.50 8.67 -1.59
C ILE A 80 7.89 8.86 -2.22
N GLN A 81 8.86 9.33 -1.43
CA GLN A 81 10.20 9.69 -1.88
C GLN A 81 11.18 8.50 -1.94
N TRP A 82 10.72 7.30 -1.63
CA TRP A 82 11.56 6.13 -1.42
C TRP A 82 11.09 5.00 -2.33
N ASP A 83 12.04 4.37 -2.99
CA ASP A 83 11.81 3.14 -3.74
C ASP A 83 11.92 1.93 -2.80
N TYR A 84 11.09 0.93 -3.09
CA TYR A 84 11.13 -0.42 -2.53
C TYR A 84 12.22 -1.24 -3.22
#